data_AF-A0A3C0WHD4-F1
#
_entry.id   AF-A0A3C0WHD4-F1
#
_cell.length_a   1.000
_cell.length_b   1.000
_cell.length_c   1.000
_cell.angle_alpha   90.00
_cell.angle_beta   90.00
_cell.angle_gamma   90.00
#
_symmetry.space_group_name_H-M   'P 1'
#
loop_
_entity.id
_entity.type
_entity.pdbx_description
1 polymer ?
#
loop_
_entity_poly.entity_id
_entity_poly.type
_entity_poly.pdbx_seq_one_letter_code
_entity_poly.pdbx_strand_id
1 'polypeptide(L)'
;MPAENNHRLDIPTWPLESEAVRVALATVYENGDWGRYSGEMSEQLCDRLSQRFATQQVTLTSSGTIAVELALRGLGVGPDDEVILSAYDFPGNFRAIEAIGARPVLVDVVQGRWVLNASQLGSAVTEKTAAVICSHLHGDICPIQEVFAAVDRENIAVLEDVCQAPGALANGFTLGTQADAAVLSFGGSKLLTAGRGGAVLSNDAQVHQRIKVFGERGNLAFPMSELQAAVVCPQLDVLDEQNEKRL
;
A
#
# COMPACT_ATOMS: atom_id res chain seq x y z
N MET A 1 -2.06 -48.85 -21.46
CA MET A 1 -2.22 -47.77 -20.47
C MET A 1 -1.76 -46.49 -21.16
N PRO A 2 -2.60 -45.47 -21.36
CA PRO A 2 -2.16 -44.24 -21.99
C PRO A 2 -1.24 -43.50 -21.00
N ALA A 3 -0.11 -43.02 -21.52
CA ALA A 3 0.83 -42.20 -20.75
C ALA A 3 0.12 -40.91 -20.32
N GLU A 4 0.09 -40.65 -19.01
CA GLU A 4 -0.36 -39.37 -18.46
C GLU A 4 0.60 -38.28 -18.96
N ASN A 5 0.15 -37.51 -19.96
CA ASN A 5 0.77 -36.27 -20.35
C ASN A 5 0.61 -35.28 -19.19
N ASN A 6 1.56 -35.30 -18.26
CA ASN A 6 1.67 -34.34 -17.19
C ASN A 6 2.18 -33.01 -17.77
N HIS A 7 1.31 -32.29 -18.49
CA HIS A 7 1.55 -30.91 -18.90
C HIS A 7 1.53 -30.02 -17.65
N ARG A 8 2.61 -30.08 -16.88
CA ARG A 8 2.85 -29.11 -15.81
C ARG A 8 2.98 -27.76 -16.49
N LEU A 9 1.98 -26.90 -16.30
CA LEU A 9 2.03 -25.52 -16.76
C LEU A 9 3.36 -24.92 -16.30
N ASP A 10 4.09 -24.28 -17.22
CA ASP A 10 5.35 -23.62 -16.93
C ASP A 10 5.07 -22.30 -16.20
N ILE A 11 4.72 -22.43 -14.92
CA ILE A 11 4.35 -21.32 -14.06
C ILE A 11 5.64 -20.78 -13.44
N PRO A 12 5.98 -19.49 -13.65
CA PRO A 12 7.17 -18.91 -13.07
C PRO A 12 7.11 -18.97 -11.54
N THR A 13 8.28 -19.16 -10.92
CA THR A 13 8.41 -19.08 -9.46
C THR A 13 8.28 -17.65 -8.98
N TRP A 14 7.87 -17.48 -7.71
CA TRP A 14 7.77 -16.16 -7.08
C TRP A 14 8.51 -16.16 -5.73
N PRO A 15 9.32 -15.12 -5.41
CA PRO A 15 9.69 -13.98 -6.26
C PRO A 15 10.57 -14.37 -7.46
N LEU A 16 10.64 -13.49 -8.46
CA LEU A 16 11.51 -13.69 -9.63
C LEU A 16 12.98 -13.57 -9.23
N GLU A 17 13.83 -14.39 -9.85
CA GLU A 17 15.29 -14.26 -9.72
C GLU A 17 15.74 -12.90 -10.26
N SER A 18 16.60 -12.21 -9.52
CA SER A 18 17.09 -10.88 -9.88
C SER A 18 18.54 -10.70 -9.44
N GLU A 19 19.43 -10.55 -10.42
CA GLU A 19 20.83 -10.26 -10.17
C GLU A 19 21.01 -8.89 -9.51
N ALA A 20 20.17 -7.91 -9.87
CA ALA A 20 20.19 -6.59 -9.24
C ALA A 20 19.84 -6.66 -7.74
N VAL A 21 18.88 -7.51 -7.35
CA VAL A 21 18.58 -7.79 -5.93
C VAL A 21 19.77 -8.45 -5.24
N ARG A 22 20.41 -9.44 -5.88
CA ARG A 22 21.59 -10.12 -5.32
C ARG A 22 22.73 -9.13 -5.05
N VAL A 23 23.01 -8.24 -5.99
CA VAL A 23 24.05 -7.21 -5.86
C VAL A 23 23.68 -6.22 -4.75
N ALA A 24 22.44 -5.72 -4.70
CA ALA A 24 22.00 -4.79 -3.67
C ALA A 24 22.16 -5.37 -2.26
N LEU A 25 21.79 -6.64 -2.07
CA LEU A 25 21.98 -7.35 -0.80
C LEU A 25 23.46 -7.49 -0.42
N ALA A 26 24.33 -7.82 -1.39
CA ALA A 26 25.77 -7.93 -1.16
C ALA A 26 26.37 -6.58 -0.72
N THR A 27 25.99 -5.49 -1.39
CA THR A 27 26.43 -4.12 -1.03
C THR A 27 26.06 -3.77 0.42
N VAL A 28 24.80 -4.00 0.82
CA VAL A 28 24.32 -3.72 2.18
C VAL A 28 25.01 -4.59 3.23
N TYR A 29 25.38 -5.82 2.87
CA TYR A 29 26.16 -6.68 3.74
C TYR A 29 27.61 -6.16 3.90
N GLU A 30 28.26 -5.81 2.80
CA GLU A 30 29.66 -5.38 2.75
C GLU A 30 29.90 -4.04 3.47
N ASN A 31 28.98 -3.09 3.34
CA ASN A 31 29.09 -1.76 3.95
C ASN A 31 28.57 -1.70 5.41
N GLY A 32 27.97 -2.81 5.90
CA GLY A 32 27.45 -2.94 7.25
C GLY A 32 26.12 -2.22 7.51
N ASP A 33 25.44 -1.73 6.47
CA ASP A 33 24.17 -0.98 6.62
C ASP A 33 23.05 -1.87 7.17
N TRP A 34 23.11 -3.19 6.97
CA TRP A 34 22.16 -4.14 7.54
C TRP A 34 22.01 -4.04 9.07
N GLY A 35 23.02 -3.51 9.77
CA GLY A 35 23.01 -3.31 11.21
C GLY A 35 22.60 -1.90 11.67
N ARG A 36 22.24 -0.99 10.76
CA ARG A 36 21.89 0.41 11.07
C ARG A 36 20.37 0.59 11.23
N TYR A 37 19.98 1.60 12.01
CA TYR A 37 18.57 2.01 12.12
C TYR A 37 18.07 2.76 10.88
N SER A 38 18.97 3.45 10.19
CA SER A 38 18.73 4.14 8.92
C SER A 38 20.00 4.07 8.08
N GLY A 39 19.85 3.84 6.79
CA GLY A 39 20.95 3.77 5.83
C GLY A 39 20.51 4.18 4.43
N GLU A 40 21.44 4.00 3.49
CA GLU A 40 21.31 4.52 2.14
C GLU A 40 20.17 3.87 1.36
N MET A 41 19.87 2.59 1.57
CA MET A 41 18.86 1.89 0.78
C MET A 41 17.45 2.35 1.14
N SER A 42 17.17 2.62 2.41
CA SER A 42 15.87 3.18 2.81
C SER A 42 15.67 4.59 2.26
N GLU A 43 16.71 5.43 2.25
CA GLU A 43 16.68 6.77 1.64
C GLU A 43 16.43 6.69 0.13
N GLN A 44 17.18 5.84 -0.58
CA GLN A 44 16.98 5.61 -2.01
C GLN A 44 15.58 5.07 -2.32
N LEU A 45 15.03 4.19 -1.47
CA LEU A 45 13.67 3.68 -1.66
C LEU A 45 12.64 4.79 -1.50
N CYS A 46 12.77 5.65 -0.49
CA CYS A 46 11.93 6.83 -0.32
C CYS A 46 11.98 7.74 -1.55
N ASP A 47 13.18 8.03 -2.07
CA ASP A 47 13.35 8.89 -3.26
C ASP A 47 12.69 8.28 -4.50
N ARG A 48 12.88 6.99 -4.74
CA ARG A 48 12.28 6.27 -5.88
C ARG A 48 10.75 6.26 -5.79
N LEU A 49 10.20 6.02 -4.59
CA LEU A 49 8.75 6.06 -4.36
C LEU A 49 8.21 7.48 -4.51
N SER A 50 8.91 8.48 -3.98
CA SER A 50 8.57 9.90 -4.13
C SER A 50 8.46 10.29 -5.60
N GLN A 51 9.45 9.94 -6.41
CA GLN A 51 9.46 10.21 -7.85
C GLN A 51 8.33 9.47 -8.58
N ARG A 52 8.17 8.17 -8.31
CA ARG A 52 7.22 7.32 -9.04
C ARG A 52 5.76 7.65 -8.75
N PHE A 53 5.45 8.00 -7.51
CA PHE A 53 4.11 8.34 -7.06
C PHE A 53 3.89 9.86 -6.94
N ALA A 54 4.82 10.67 -7.47
CA ALA A 54 4.76 12.13 -7.41
C ALA A 54 4.36 12.66 -6.02
N THR A 55 4.93 12.06 -4.97
CA THR A 55 4.56 12.32 -3.59
C THR A 55 5.69 13.01 -2.83
N GLN A 56 5.35 13.96 -1.96
CA GLN A 56 6.34 14.72 -1.20
C GLN A 56 6.80 14.00 0.07
N GLN A 57 6.01 13.07 0.61
CA GLN A 57 6.33 12.36 1.85
C GLN A 57 6.13 10.86 1.68
N VAL A 58 7.18 10.11 2.02
CA VAL A 58 7.17 8.65 2.05
C VAL A 58 7.54 8.18 3.45
N THR A 59 6.70 7.33 4.03
CA THR A 59 7.01 6.68 5.32
C THR A 59 7.11 5.18 5.11
N LEU A 60 8.32 4.63 5.20
CA LEU A 60 8.53 3.18 5.14
C LEU A 60 8.08 2.50 6.42
N THR A 61 7.50 1.31 6.30
CA THR A 61 6.90 0.57 7.41
C THR A 61 7.23 -0.91 7.33
N SER A 62 7.08 -1.61 8.45
CA SER A 62 7.36 -3.05 8.57
C SER A 62 6.37 -3.94 7.80
N SER A 63 5.19 -3.43 7.42
CA SER A 63 4.19 -4.18 6.63
C SER A 63 3.12 -3.26 6.05
N GLY A 64 2.45 -3.71 4.98
CA GLY A 64 1.28 -3.01 4.42
C GLY A 64 0.13 -2.82 5.41
N THR A 65 -0.11 -3.77 6.32
CA THR A 65 -1.14 -3.61 7.38
C THR A 65 -0.81 -2.46 8.32
N ILE A 66 0.46 -2.33 8.72
CA ILE A 66 0.89 -1.18 9.52
C ILE A 66 0.88 0.10 8.69
N ALA A 67 1.16 0.04 7.38
CA ALA A 67 1.00 1.20 6.50
C ALA A 67 -0.44 1.71 6.52
N VAL A 68 -1.45 0.83 6.42
CA VAL A 68 -2.87 1.21 6.53
C VAL A 68 -3.16 1.84 7.89
N GLU A 69 -2.73 1.21 9.00
CA GLU A 69 -2.95 1.75 10.34
C GLU A 69 -2.33 3.15 10.51
N LEU A 70 -1.07 3.30 10.12
CA LEU A 70 -0.36 4.58 10.20
C LEU A 70 -0.97 5.62 9.27
N ALA A 71 -1.40 5.24 8.06
CA ALA A 71 -2.08 6.16 7.15
C ALA A 71 -3.39 6.66 7.75
N LEU A 72 -4.23 5.80 8.34
CA LEU A 72 -5.47 6.21 9.00
C LEU A 72 -5.20 7.16 10.18
N ARG A 73 -4.25 6.84 11.07
CA ARG A 73 -3.82 7.76 12.14
C ARG A 73 -3.28 9.07 11.58
N GLY A 74 -2.52 8.96 10.50
CA GLY A 74 -1.98 10.07 9.74
C GLY A 74 -3.06 10.94 9.12
N LEU A 75 -4.20 10.39 8.71
CA LEU A 75 -5.37 11.13 8.22
C LEU A 75 -6.22 11.71 9.37
N GLY A 76 -5.81 11.48 10.63
CA GLY A 76 -6.50 12.01 11.81
C GLY A 76 -7.60 11.10 12.35
N VAL A 77 -7.77 9.89 11.79
CA VAL A 77 -8.76 8.92 12.26
C VAL A 77 -8.36 8.41 13.65
N GLY A 78 -9.32 8.38 14.56
CA GLY A 78 -9.13 7.97 15.95
C GLY A 78 -10.28 7.12 16.51
N PRO A 79 -10.29 6.94 17.84
CA PRO A 79 -11.39 6.26 18.51
C PRO A 79 -12.74 6.91 18.22
N ASP A 80 -13.78 6.08 18.12
CA ASP A 80 -15.18 6.47 17.84
C ASP A 80 -15.50 6.95 16.41
N ASP A 81 -14.48 7.13 15.56
CA ASP A 81 -14.68 7.40 14.13
C ASP A 81 -15.17 6.17 13.38
N GLU A 82 -15.79 6.40 12.23
CA GLU A 82 -16.21 5.39 11.27
C GLU A 82 -15.31 5.44 10.02
N VAL A 83 -14.85 4.27 9.58
CA VAL A 83 -14.08 4.11 8.34
C VAL A 83 -14.84 3.20 7.41
N ILE A 84 -15.22 3.73 6.24
CA ILE A 84 -15.94 2.96 5.23
C ILE A 84 -14.93 2.16 4.40
N LEU A 85 -15.26 0.89 4.13
CA LEU A 85 -14.53 0.03 3.21
C LEU A 85 -15.46 -1.02 2.58
N SER A 86 -14.97 -1.74 1.59
CA SER A 86 -15.77 -2.82 1.01
C SER A 86 -15.90 -4.01 1.97
N ALA A 87 -17.07 -4.64 1.99
CA ALA A 87 -17.31 -5.87 2.73
C ALA A 87 -16.43 -7.03 2.24
N TYR A 88 -16.01 -7.00 0.97
CA TYR A 88 -14.99 -7.88 0.42
C TYR A 88 -13.68 -7.12 0.32
N ASP A 89 -12.79 -7.31 1.29
CA ASP A 89 -11.48 -6.66 1.32
C ASP A 89 -10.45 -7.54 2.04
N PHE A 90 -9.17 -7.14 2.00
CA PHE A 90 -8.10 -7.76 2.76
C PHE A 90 -8.39 -7.64 4.27
N PRO A 91 -8.38 -8.74 5.04
CA PRO A 91 -8.69 -8.70 6.47
C PRO A 91 -7.83 -7.72 7.28
N GLY A 92 -6.60 -7.44 6.83
CA GLY A 92 -5.72 -6.47 7.47
C GLY A 92 -6.28 -5.05 7.53
N ASN A 93 -7.12 -4.64 6.56
CA ASN A 93 -7.71 -3.30 6.54
C ASN A 93 -8.74 -3.15 7.66
N PHE A 94 -9.59 -4.16 7.88
CA PHE A 94 -10.50 -4.23 9.03
C PHE A 94 -9.74 -4.19 10.35
N ARG A 95 -8.66 -4.98 10.47
CA ARG A 95 -7.86 -5.03 11.69
C ARG A 95 -7.14 -3.72 11.97
N ALA A 96 -6.69 -3.01 10.94
CA ALA A 96 -6.09 -1.69 11.09
C ALA A 96 -7.11 -0.67 11.63
N ILE A 97 -8.35 -0.67 11.10
CA ILE A 97 -9.44 0.19 11.61
C ILE A 97 -9.75 -0.14 13.08
N GLU A 98 -9.87 -1.42 13.43
CA GLU A 98 -10.12 -1.83 14.82
C GLU A 98 -8.96 -1.47 15.76
N ALA A 99 -7.71 -1.62 15.29
CA ALA A 99 -6.50 -1.34 16.10
C ALA A 99 -6.35 0.14 16.47
N ILE A 100 -6.91 1.06 15.67
CA ILE A 100 -6.94 2.49 16.00
C ILE A 100 -8.13 2.88 16.89
N GLY A 101 -9.07 1.96 17.16
CA GLY A 101 -10.28 2.19 17.94
C GLY A 101 -11.46 2.75 17.13
N ALA A 102 -11.32 2.81 15.81
CA ALA A 102 -12.39 3.21 14.90
C ALA A 102 -13.30 2.02 14.57
N ARG A 103 -14.47 2.30 13.98
CA ARG A 103 -15.45 1.29 13.58
C ARG A 103 -15.46 1.10 12.06
N PRO A 104 -15.26 -0.12 11.54
CA PRO A 104 -15.45 -0.38 10.12
C PRO A 104 -16.94 -0.30 9.75
N VAL A 105 -17.24 0.43 8.68
CA VAL A 105 -18.57 0.53 8.07
C VAL A 105 -18.51 -0.11 6.69
N LEU A 106 -19.31 -1.15 6.47
CA LEU A 106 -19.17 -1.98 5.29
C LEU A 106 -20.16 -1.55 4.21
N VAL A 107 -19.67 -1.34 3.00
CA VAL A 107 -20.48 -1.25 1.78
C VAL A 107 -20.15 -2.42 0.86
N ASP A 108 -21.09 -2.78 -0.02
CA ASP A 108 -20.86 -3.90 -0.93
C ASP A 108 -19.85 -3.55 -2.04
N VAL A 109 -19.39 -4.56 -2.76
CA VAL A 109 -18.65 -4.38 -4.02
C VAL A 109 -19.59 -4.02 -5.17
N VAL A 110 -19.04 -3.46 -6.24
CA VAL A 110 -19.77 -3.35 -7.51
C VAL A 110 -20.04 -4.75 -8.05
N GLN A 111 -21.26 -5.03 -8.52
CA GLN A 111 -21.61 -6.33 -9.07
C GLN A 111 -20.67 -6.73 -10.21
N GLY A 112 -20.06 -7.92 -10.11
CA GLY A 112 -19.11 -8.44 -11.11
C GLY A 112 -17.71 -7.85 -11.00
N ARG A 113 -17.43 -7.07 -9.94
CA ARG A 113 -16.15 -6.42 -9.66
C ARG A 113 -15.70 -6.70 -8.24
N TRP A 114 -14.44 -6.39 -7.94
CA TRP A 114 -13.82 -6.64 -6.62
C TRP A 114 -13.56 -5.36 -5.84
N VAL A 115 -14.24 -4.27 -6.21
CA VAL A 115 -13.97 -2.92 -5.68
C VAL A 115 -15.23 -2.31 -5.09
N LEU A 116 -15.02 -1.36 -4.18
CA LEU A 116 -16.07 -0.65 -3.45
C LEU A 116 -17.13 -0.05 -4.39
N ASN A 117 -18.41 -0.22 -4.03
CA ASN A 117 -19.53 0.40 -4.75
C ASN A 117 -19.82 1.81 -4.23
N ALA A 118 -19.32 2.83 -4.95
CA ALA A 118 -19.48 4.23 -4.57
C ALA A 118 -20.94 4.68 -4.45
N SER A 119 -21.87 4.05 -5.18
CA SER A 119 -23.31 4.39 -5.09
C SER A 119 -23.94 4.10 -3.73
N GLN A 120 -23.31 3.27 -2.89
CA GLN A 120 -23.78 2.97 -1.54
C GLN A 120 -23.26 3.95 -0.47
N LEU A 121 -22.28 4.79 -0.81
CA LEU A 121 -21.66 5.71 0.14
C LEU A 121 -22.66 6.71 0.72
N GLY A 122 -23.60 7.21 -0.09
CA GLY A 122 -24.61 8.17 0.36
C GLY A 122 -25.47 7.67 1.53
N SER A 123 -25.66 6.35 1.66
CA SER A 123 -26.38 5.74 2.80
C SER A 123 -25.47 5.28 3.94
N ALA A 124 -24.17 5.12 3.67
CA ALA A 124 -23.20 4.61 4.64
C ALA A 124 -22.50 5.74 5.43
N VAL A 125 -22.40 6.93 4.83
CA VAL A 125 -21.82 8.11 5.47
C VAL A 125 -22.70 8.58 6.62
N THR A 126 -22.05 8.86 7.76
CA THR A 126 -22.64 9.43 8.96
C THR A 126 -21.80 10.63 9.42
N GLU A 127 -22.26 11.32 10.47
CA GLU A 127 -21.49 12.37 11.14
C GLU A 127 -20.17 11.90 11.76
N LYS A 128 -19.99 10.58 11.93
CA LYS A 128 -18.76 9.97 12.47
C LYS A 128 -17.82 9.46 11.38
N THR A 129 -18.25 9.50 10.12
CA THR A 129 -17.41 9.00 9.02
C THR A 129 -16.21 9.92 8.85
N ALA A 130 -15.01 9.38 9.08
CA ALA A 130 -13.76 10.12 8.99
C ALA A 130 -12.93 9.72 7.76
N ALA A 131 -13.11 8.50 7.25
CA ALA A 131 -12.37 8.04 6.08
C ALA A 131 -13.10 6.97 5.25
N VAL A 132 -12.68 6.85 3.99
CA VAL A 132 -13.00 5.73 3.09
C VAL A 132 -11.71 5.06 2.62
N ILE A 133 -11.62 3.73 2.72
CA ILE A 133 -10.54 2.93 2.13
C ILE A 133 -10.98 2.44 0.74
N CYS A 134 -10.18 2.80 -0.27
CA CYS A 134 -10.38 2.43 -1.66
C CYS A 134 -9.32 1.40 -2.08
N SER A 135 -9.66 0.11 -1.99
CA SER A 135 -8.74 -0.98 -2.31
C SER A 135 -8.81 -1.40 -3.78
N HIS A 136 -7.64 -1.53 -4.42
CA HIS A 136 -7.50 -2.03 -5.79
C HIS A 136 -7.23 -3.53 -5.78
N LEU A 137 -8.27 -4.36 -5.64
CA LEU A 137 -8.13 -5.80 -5.45
C LEU A 137 -8.07 -6.56 -6.76
N HIS A 138 -7.19 -7.57 -6.84
CA HIS A 138 -7.11 -8.54 -7.94
C HIS A 138 -6.92 -7.90 -9.33
N GLY A 139 -6.29 -6.72 -9.39
CA GLY A 139 -6.11 -5.96 -10.63
C GLY A 139 -7.32 -5.13 -11.05
N ASP A 140 -8.41 -5.15 -10.27
CA ASP A 140 -9.57 -4.29 -10.48
C ASP A 140 -9.37 -2.92 -9.81
N ILE A 141 -9.74 -1.85 -10.51
CA ILE A 141 -9.42 -0.48 -10.13
C ILE A 141 -10.63 0.18 -9.48
N CYS A 142 -10.53 0.51 -8.18
CA CYS A 142 -11.57 1.23 -7.46
C CYS A 142 -11.89 2.57 -8.14
N PRO A 143 -13.18 2.92 -8.35
CA PRO A 143 -13.58 4.15 -9.01
C PRO A 143 -13.43 5.36 -8.08
N ILE A 144 -12.20 5.74 -7.74
CA ILE A 144 -11.94 6.79 -6.73
C ILE A 144 -12.55 8.16 -7.08
N GLN A 145 -12.74 8.46 -8.36
CA GLN A 145 -13.40 9.70 -8.79
C GLN A 145 -14.89 9.72 -8.43
N GLU A 146 -15.56 8.56 -8.49
CA GLU A 146 -16.95 8.42 -8.02
C GLU A 146 -17.01 8.52 -6.49
N VAL A 147 -16.01 7.97 -5.78
CA VAL A 147 -15.89 8.13 -4.33
C VAL A 147 -15.69 9.60 -3.96
N PHE A 148 -14.81 10.34 -4.65
CA PHE A 148 -14.60 11.77 -4.43
C PHE A 148 -15.88 12.59 -4.64
N ALA A 149 -16.71 12.20 -5.61
CA ALA A 149 -17.99 12.86 -5.85
C ALA A 149 -19.07 12.50 -4.81
N ALA A 150 -18.91 11.38 -4.10
CA ALA A 150 -19.90 10.85 -3.16
C ALA A 150 -19.64 11.23 -1.70
N VAL A 151 -18.46 11.77 -1.36
CA VAL A 151 -18.08 12.14 0.00
C VAL A 151 -17.65 13.60 0.10
N ASP A 152 -17.90 14.22 1.24
CA ASP A 152 -17.37 15.54 1.56
C ASP A 152 -15.88 15.43 1.90
N ARG A 153 -15.02 15.69 0.92
CA ARG A 153 -13.57 15.58 1.06
C ARG A 153 -12.93 16.60 2.01
N GLU A 154 -13.68 17.60 2.48
CA GLU A 154 -13.17 18.50 3.53
C GLU A 154 -13.17 17.80 4.90
N ASN A 155 -14.04 16.80 5.10
CA ASN A 155 -14.25 16.12 6.38
C ASN A 155 -13.97 14.61 6.32
N ILE A 156 -14.06 13.99 5.15
CA ILE A 156 -13.90 12.55 4.93
C ILE A 156 -12.67 12.31 4.07
N ALA A 157 -11.62 11.78 4.68
CA ALA A 157 -10.40 11.43 3.97
C ALA A 157 -10.59 10.21 3.08
N VAL A 158 -9.86 10.14 1.97
CA VAL A 158 -9.78 8.96 1.13
C VAL A 158 -8.38 8.37 1.23
N LEU A 159 -8.32 7.09 1.62
CA LEU A 159 -7.11 6.29 1.66
C LEU A 159 -7.11 5.30 0.51
N GLU A 160 -6.14 5.40 -0.39
CA GLU A 160 -5.99 4.48 -1.52
C GLU A 160 -5.11 3.27 -1.13
N ASP A 161 -5.68 2.06 -1.15
CA ASP A 161 -4.91 0.83 -0.92
C ASP A 161 -4.44 0.24 -2.27
N VAL A 162 -3.19 0.58 -2.59
CA VAL A 162 -2.50 0.22 -3.85
C VAL A 162 -1.66 -1.06 -3.67
N CYS A 163 -1.85 -1.80 -2.58
CA CYS A 163 -1.00 -2.94 -2.23
C CYS A 163 -1.01 -4.08 -3.26
N GLN A 164 -1.97 -4.15 -4.18
CA GLN A 164 -2.03 -5.18 -5.24
C GLN A 164 -1.88 -4.61 -6.66
N ALA A 165 -1.77 -3.29 -6.81
CA ALA A 165 -1.70 -2.63 -8.11
C ALA A 165 -0.61 -1.54 -8.19
N PRO A 166 0.61 -1.74 -7.63
CA PRO A 166 1.66 -0.72 -7.71
C PRO A 166 2.03 -0.44 -9.16
N GLY A 167 2.07 0.85 -9.51
CA GLY A 167 2.41 1.30 -10.87
C GLY A 167 1.28 1.19 -11.90
N ALA A 168 0.09 0.73 -11.52
CA ALA A 168 -1.06 0.76 -12.42
C ALA A 168 -1.50 2.20 -12.70
N LEU A 169 -2.13 2.41 -13.86
CA LEU A 169 -2.66 3.68 -14.31
C LEU A 169 -4.19 3.63 -14.38
N ALA A 170 -4.86 4.71 -13.96
CA ALA A 170 -6.28 4.91 -14.11
C ALA A 170 -6.56 6.35 -14.54
N ASN A 171 -7.33 6.54 -15.61
CA ASN A 171 -7.70 7.87 -16.13
C ASN A 171 -6.49 8.81 -16.37
N GLY A 172 -5.34 8.24 -16.77
CA GLY A 172 -4.11 8.99 -17.01
C GLY A 172 -3.26 9.29 -15.77
N PHE A 173 -3.64 8.81 -14.58
CA PHE A 173 -2.90 8.98 -13.34
C PHE A 173 -2.39 7.65 -12.81
N THR A 174 -1.21 7.67 -12.18
CA THR A 174 -0.71 6.53 -11.39
C THR A 174 -1.59 6.34 -10.16
N LEU A 175 -1.97 5.09 -9.86
CA LEU A 175 -2.69 4.78 -8.62
C LEU A 175 -1.87 5.20 -7.40
N GLY A 176 -2.53 5.70 -6.37
CA GLY A 176 -1.93 6.19 -5.13
C GLY A 176 -1.50 7.65 -5.16
N THR A 177 -1.85 8.41 -6.20
CA THR A 177 -1.40 9.80 -6.39
C THR A 177 -2.50 10.86 -6.24
N GLN A 178 -3.77 10.45 -6.19
CA GLN A 178 -4.91 11.38 -6.20
C GLN A 178 -5.65 11.49 -4.87
N ALA A 179 -5.55 10.48 -4.01
CA ALA A 179 -6.18 10.44 -2.69
C ALA A 179 -5.39 11.24 -1.63
N ASP A 180 -5.93 11.36 -0.42
CA ASP A 180 -5.29 12.12 0.68
C ASP A 180 -4.03 11.40 1.21
N ALA A 181 -4.07 10.07 1.17
CA ALA A 181 -2.91 9.21 1.34
C ALA A 181 -3.09 7.92 0.53
N ALA A 182 -1.97 7.24 0.29
CA ALA A 182 -1.95 5.92 -0.33
C ALA A 182 -1.01 4.98 0.43
N VAL A 183 -1.25 3.68 0.28
CA VAL A 183 -0.41 2.64 0.91
C VAL A 183 0.07 1.61 -0.08
N LEU A 184 1.27 1.12 0.19
CA LEU A 184 1.91 0.01 -0.51
C LEU A 184 2.23 -1.11 0.46
N SER A 185 2.29 -2.33 -0.06
CA SER A 185 2.75 -3.51 0.65
C SER A 185 3.87 -4.16 -0.12
N PHE A 186 4.92 -4.55 0.62
CA PHE A 186 6.04 -5.33 0.13
C PHE A 186 6.01 -6.76 0.71
N GLY A 187 4.81 -7.28 0.97
CA GLY A 187 4.59 -8.63 1.46
C GLY A 187 4.93 -9.70 0.42
N GLY A 188 5.14 -10.93 0.88
CA GLY A 188 5.62 -12.05 0.06
C GLY A 188 4.94 -12.22 -1.30
N SER A 189 3.61 -12.10 -1.37
CA SER A 189 2.82 -12.29 -2.60
C SER A 189 2.59 -11.01 -3.42
N LYS A 190 3.17 -9.88 -3.04
CA LYS A 190 2.97 -8.58 -3.70
C LYS A 190 3.91 -8.43 -4.90
N LEU A 191 3.53 -7.62 -5.88
CA LEU A 191 4.31 -7.42 -7.12
C LEU A 191 5.69 -6.78 -6.89
N LEU A 192 5.80 -6.00 -5.81
CA LEU A 192 7.05 -5.55 -5.20
C LEU A 192 7.15 -6.27 -3.85
N THR A 193 8.22 -6.98 -3.56
CA THR A 193 8.28 -7.82 -2.35
C THR A 193 9.65 -7.85 -1.68
N ALA A 194 9.65 -7.77 -0.35
CA ALA A 194 10.78 -8.12 0.49
C ALA A 194 10.36 -9.16 1.55
N GLY A 195 9.31 -9.95 1.24
CA GLY A 195 8.64 -10.84 2.19
C GLY A 195 7.75 -10.10 3.19
N ARG A 196 8.24 -8.98 3.72
CA ARG A 196 7.52 -8.01 4.57
C ARG A 196 7.95 -6.59 4.22
N GLY A 197 7.08 -5.64 4.56
CA GLY A 197 7.31 -4.21 4.35
C GLY A 197 6.06 -3.51 3.86
N GLY A 198 6.07 -2.18 3.93
CA GLY A 198 5.06 -1.33 3.31
C GLY A 198 5.54 0.12 3.25
N ALA A 199 4.71 0.97 2.67
CA ALA A 199 4.95 2.42 2.66
C ALA A 199 3.62 3.17 2.76
N VAL A 200 3.65 4.33 3.41
CA VAL A 200 2.61 5.37 3.33
C VAL A 200 3.12 6.49 2.45
N LEU A 201 2.26 6.95 1.54
CA LEU A 201 2.52 8.04 0.60
C LEU A 201 1.50 9.15 0.86
N SER A 202 1.95 10.40 0.98
CA SER A 202 1.04 11.54 1.06
C SER A 202 1.74 12.85 0.67
N ASN A 203 0.98 13.78 0.12
CA ASN A 203 1.44 15.14 -0.15
C ASN A 203 1.20 16.10 1.02
N ASP A 204 0.42 15.69 2.03
CA ASP A 204 0.20 16.49 3.22
C ASP A 204 1.28 16.20 4.28
N ALA A 205 2.11 17.20 4.54
CA ALA A 205 3.15 17.12 5.58
C ALA A 205 2.56 16.85 6.98
N GLN A 206 1.30 17.22 7.25
CA GLN A 206 0.64 16.94 8.52
C GLN A 206 0.34 15.44 8.69
N VAL A 207 0.05 14.72 7.60
CA VAL A 207 -0.13 13.26 7.64
C VAL A 207 1.15 12.59 8.11
N HIS A 208 2.29 12.94 7.49
CA HIS A 208 3.60 12.43 7.88
C HIS A 208 3.96 12.81 9.33
N GLN A 209 3.70 14.05 9.74
CA GLN A 209 3.98 14.50 11.10
C GLN A 209 3.18 13.71 12.16
N ARG A 210 1.89 13.43 11.91
CA ARG A 210 1.07 12.62 12.81
C ARG A 210 1.56 11.17 12.89
N ILE A 211 1.96 10.59 11.75
CA ILE A 211 2.57 9.25 11.71
C ILE A 211 3.84 9.23 12.56
N LYS A 212 4.72 10.23 12.40
CA LYS A 212 5.97 10.33 13.16
C LYS A 212 5.72 10.38 14.66
N VAL A 213 4.80 11.23 15.12
CA VAL A 213 4.45 11.36 16.55
C VAL A 213 3.98 10.04 17.14
N PHE A 214 3.25 9.22 16.38
CA PHE A 214 2.79 7.91 16.86
C PHE A 214 3.87 6.81 16.78
N GLY A 215 4.65 6.84 15.70
CA GLY A 215 5.63 5.80 15.34
C GLY A 215 6.97 5.93 16.07
N GLU A 216 7.34 7.11 16.56
CA GLU A 216 8.60 7.34 17.26
C GLU A 216 8.44 7.18 18.77
N ARG A 217 9.03 6.10 19.31
CA ARG A 217 9.01 5.77 20.75
C ARG A 217 10.44 5.60 21.27
N GLY A 218 11.26 6.63 21.06
CA GLY A 218 12.72 6.59 21.22
C GLY A 218 13.44 6.02 19.99
N ASN A 219 12.78 5.12 19.26
CA ASN A 219 13.12 4.68 17.90
C ASN A 219 11.81 4.43 17.12
N LEU A 220 11.89 4.19 15.81
CA LEU A 220 10.75 3.77 15.00
C LEU A 220 10.19 2.44 15.53
N ALA A 221 8.89 2.41 15.82
CA ALA A 221 8.21 1.23 16.34
C ALA A 221 7.94 0.17 15.25
N PHE A 222 7.82 0.62 13.99
CA PHE A 222 7.47 -0.24 12.85
C PHE A 222 8.38 -0.02 11.64
N PRO A 223 9.72 -0.08 11.80
CA PRO A 223 10.65 0.28 10.73
C PRO A 223 10.64 -0.78 9.62
N MET A 224 10.96 -0.34 8.42
CA MET A 224 11.54 -1.19 7.39
C MET A 224 13.06 -1.22 7.58
N SER A 225 13.69 -2.39 7.42
CA SER A 225 15.15 -2.54 7.48
C SER A 225 15.83 -2.22 6.15
N GLU A 226 17.12 -1.88 6.20
CA GLU A 226 17.95 -1.68 5.00
C GLU A 226 17.96 -2.89 4.07
N LEU A 227 17.94 -4.12 4.61
CA LEU A 227 17.87 -5.33 3.80
C LEU A 227 16.56 -5.42 3.01
N GLN A 228 15.44 -5.03 3.62
CA GLN A 228 14.16 -5.01 2.92
C GLN A 228 14.15 -3.93 1.84
N ALA A 229 14.66 -2.73 2.14
CA ALA A 229 14.74 -1.65 1.18
C ALA A 229 15.63 -2.02 -0.02
N ALA A 230 16.78 -2.63 0.22
CA ALA A 230 17.72 -3.10 -0.81
C ALA A 230 17.08 -4.07 -1.80
N VAL A 231 16.18 -4.93 -1.32
CA VAL A 231 15.48 -5.90 -2.17
C VAL A 231 14.40 -5.21 -3.02
N VAL A 232 13.72 -4.18 -2.49
CA VAL A 232 12.62 -3.50 -3.20
C VAL A 232 13.14 -2.52 -4.26
N CYS A 233 14.22 -1.77 -3.98
CA CYS A 233 14.77 -0.76 -4.90
C CYS A 233 14.92 -1.24 -6.35
N PRO A 234 15.63 -2.34 -6.65
CA PRO A 234 15.80 -2.82 -8.03
C PRO A 234 14.51 -3.40 -8.64
N GLN A 235 13.52 -3.77 -7.83
CA GLN A 235 12.22 -4.22 -8.35
C GLN A 235 11.38 -3.06 -8.88
N LEU A 236 11.53 -1.86 -8.30
CA LEU A 236 10.85 -0.65 -8.80
C LEU A 236 11.31 -0.27 -10.21
N ASP A 237 12.59 -0.50 -10.53
CA ASP A 237 13.19 -0.13 -11.82
C ASP A 237 12.64 -0.93 -12.99
N VAL A 238 12.19 -2.15 -12.72
CA VAL A 238 11.62 -3.07 -13.73
C VAL A 238 10.12 -3.24 -13.58
N LEU A 239 9.47 -2.49 -12.67
CA LEU A 239 8.05 -2.70 -12.34
C LEU A 239 7.14 -2.53 -13.55
N ASP A 240 7.38 -1.53 -14.39
CA ASP A 240 6.57 -1.27 -15.59
C ASP A 240 6.68 -2.41 -16.60
N GLU A 241 7.91 -2.82 -16.93
CA GLU A 241 8.17 -3.95 -17.83
C GLU A 241 7.52 -5.25 -17.30
N GLN A 242 7.54 -5.46 -15.98
CA GLN A 242 6.92 -6.63 -15.37
C GLN A 242 5.39 -6.52 -15.34
N ASN A 243 4.82 -5.33 -15.19
CA ASN A 243 3.38 -5.12 -15.28
C ASN A 243 2.87 -5.35 -16.70
N GLU A 244 3.60 -4.93 -17.74
CA GLU A 244 3.25 -5.20 -19.13
C GLU A 244 3.18 -6.70 -19.46
N LYS A 245 4.01 -7.53 -18.82
CA LYS A 245 4.00 -9.00 -18.99
C LYS A 245 2.85 -9.70 -18.27
N ARG A 246 2.21 -9.04 -17.30
CA ARG A 246 1.13 -9.60 -16.46
C ARG A 246 -0.26 -9.31 -17.03
N LEU A 247 -0.37 -8.34 -17.93
CA LEU A 247 -1.58 -7.99 -18.68
C LEU A 247 -1.76 -8.93 -19.89
#